data_AF-A0A1H4CHH4-F1
#
_entry.id   AF-A0A1H4CHH4-F1
#
_cell.length_a   1.000
_cell.length_b   1.000
_cell.length_c   1.000
_cell.angle_alpha   90.00
_cell.angle_beta   90.00
_cell.angle_gamma   90.00
#
_symmetry.space_group_name_H-M   'P 1'
#
loop_
_entity.id
_entity.type
_entity.pdbx_description
1 polymer ?
#
loop_
_entity_poly.entity_id
_entity_poly.type
_entity_poly.pdbx_seq_one_letter_code
_entity_poly.pdbx_strand_id
1 'polypeptide(L)'
;MLKLVDFLCVCVLLLLFFVSPALSEVADNLQVKYFAETDLLSIEADNHSLDLILGQIALQTGMDISMSPLAERNVSLSVPAMPLKNALKKLTKDSHASYMLIYGHSADMKLVPIGMKIFPQGSFAQNDLKPVVPVELEAMTQTKMALSLQPEQDLSREDSDDIRNLVQQRWQERLEQMPEEKREMIELRVLQQAERQREKRQKRAEKEEQLAQQKALLDRKRKAKEEQLRAHNPIQYEQKKQQQKAKLERDKELFYQYNPPK
;
A
#
# COMPACT_ATOMS: atom_id res chain seq x y z
N MET A 1 12.19 35.29 -54.78
CA MET A 1 12.22 35.37 -53.29
C MET A 1 11.09 34.53 -52.66
N LEU A 2 10.86 33.29 -53.11
CA LEU A 2 9.85 32.39 -52.49
C LEU A 2 10.41 31.05 -52.00
N LYS A 3 11.71 30.76 -52.17
CA LYS A 3 12.27 29.42 -51.87
C LYS A 3 12.83 29.24 -50.46
N LEU A 4 12.95 30.31 -49.67
CA LEU A 4 13.55 30.23 -48.33
C LEU A 4 12.52 29.95 -47.22
N VAL A 5 11.27 30.39 -47.41
CA VAL A 5 10.20 30.25 -46.40
C VAL A 5 9.67 28.82 -46.36
N ASP A 6 9.57 28.17 -47.51
CA ASP A 6 9.09 26.78 -47.61
C ASP A 6 10.08 25.78 -47.01
N PHE A 7 11.38 26.04 -47.09
CA PHE A 7 12.41 25.17 -46.52
C PHE A 7 12.45 25.26 -44.98
N LEU A 8 12.22 26.45 -44.43
CA LEU A 8 12.17 26.64 -42.97
C LEU A 8 10.95 25.96 -42.34
N CYS A 9 9.81 25.99 -43.04
CA CYS A 9 8.56 25.40 -42.56
C CYS A 9 8.62 23.87 -42.49
N VAL A 10 9.27 23.22 -43.49
CA VAL A 10 9.45 21.77 -43.51
C VAL A 10 10.42 21.30 -42.41
N CYS A 11 11.48 22.05 -42.09
CA CYS A 11 12.40 21.71 -41.01
C CYS A 11 11.75 21.83 -39.61
N VAL A 12 10.87 22.82 -39.39
CA VAL A 12 10.16 22.98 -38.12
C VAL A 12 9.09 21.89 -37.92
N LEU A 13 8.41 21.47 -39.00
CA LEU A 13 7.44 20.37 -38.95
C LEU A 13 8.11 19.00 -38.70
N LEU A 14 9.34 18.78 -39.18
CA LEU A 14 10.10 17.55 -38.94
C LEU A 14 10.67 17.44 -37.52
N LEU A 15 11.00 18.57 -36.87
CA LEU A 15 11.42 18.60 -35.47
C LEU A 15 10.27 18.36 -34.48
N LEU A 16 9.03 18.67 -34.86
CA LEU A 16 7.85 18.42 -34.01
C LEU A 16 7.38 16.95 -34.02
N PHE A 17 7.83 16.14 -34.98
CA PHE A 17 7.55 14.69 -35.00
C PHE A 17 8.59 13.83 -34.27
N PHE A 18 9.72 14.40 -33.86
CA PHE A 18 10.73 13.70 -33.04
C PHE A 18 10.62 13.96 -31.54
N VAL A 19 9.66 14.78 -31.10
CA VAL A 19 9.25 14.81 -29.71
C VAL A 19 8.24 13.68 -29.50
N SER A 20 8.71 12.44 -29.68
CA SER A 20 8.00 11.28 -29.14
C SER A 20 7.83 11.51 -27.64
N PRO A 21 6.60 11.47 -27.10
CA PRO A 21 6.41 11.29 -25.68
C PRO A 21 6.82 9.84 -25.37
N ALA A 22 8.12 9.60 -25.27
CA ALA A 22 8.64 8.58 -24.38
C ALA A 22 8.43 9.07 -22.93
N LEU A 23 7.17 9.39 -22.60
CA LEU A 23 6.65 9.06 -21.29
C LEU A 23 6.58 7.55 -21.28
N SER A 24 7.74 6.92 -21.06
CA SER A 24 7.77 5.59 -20.51
C SER A 24 6.88 5.68 -19.27
N GLU A 25 5.74 5.00 -19.32
CA GLU A 25 5.20 4.39 -18.12
C GLU A 25 6.37 3.60 -17.53
N VAL A 26 7.11 4.22 -16.62
CA VAL A 26 7.93 3.50 -15.67
C VAL A 26 6.90 2.76 -14.84
N ALA A 27 6.43 1.63 -15.37
CA ALA A 27 5.76 0.62 -14.59
C ALA A 27 6.73 0.38 -13.42
N ASP A 28 6.29 0.79 -12.24
CA ASP A 28 7.01 0.65 -10.98
C ASP A 28 7.10 -0.86 -10.69
N ASN A 29 8.04 -1.52 -11.37
CA ASN A 29 8.17 -2.96 -11.45
C ASN A 29 8.87 -3.52 -10.22
N LEU A 30 8.71 -2.87 -9.06
CA LEU A 30 9.16 -3.39 -7.79
C LEU A 30 8.13 -4.37 -7.23
N GLN A 31 8.47 -5.65 -7.26
CA GLN A 31 7.70 -6.70 -6.60
C GLN A 31 8.57 -7.42 -5.58
N VAL A 32 8.35 -7.12 -4.30
CA VAL A 32 8.86 -7.93 -3.18
C VAL A 32 7.72 -8.78 -2.65
N LYS A 33 7.88 -10.11 -2.68
CA LYS A 33 6.89 -11.07 -2.18
C LYS A 33 7.53 -12.02 -1.19
N TYR A 34 7.08 -11.96 0.05
CA TYR A 34 7.45 -12.90 1.09
C TYR A 34 6.34 -13.93 1.34
N PHE A 35 6.70 -15.21 1.24
CA PHE A 35 5.85 -16.35 1.52
C PHE A 35 6.19 -16.88 2.91
N ALA A 36 5.49 -16.37 3.93
CA ALA A 36 5.74 -16.72 5.33
C ALA A 36 5.67 -18.23 5.61
N GLU A 37 4.80 -18.96 4.91
CA GLU A 37 4.59 -20.41 5.07
C GLU A 37 5.84 -21.25 4.82
N THR A 38 6.67 -20.78 3.90
CA THR A 38 7.84 -21.54 3.42
C THR A 38 9.14 -20.77 3.66
N ASP A 39 9.05 -19.63 4.37
CA ASP A 39 10.12 -18.65 4.54
C ASP A 39 10.82 -18.29 3.22
N LEU A 40 10.06 -18.21 2.12
CA LEU A 40 10.59 -17.90 0.79
C LEU A 40 10.43 -16.41 0.49
N LEU A 41 11.43 -15.82 -0.14
CA LEU A 41 11.43 -14.45 -0.62
C LEU A 41 11.65 -14.44 -2.13
N SER A 42 10.83 -13.69 -2.85
CA SER A 42 11.01 -13.37 -4.26
C SER A 42 11.08 -11.87 -4.44
N ILE A 43 12.00 -11.42 -5.29
CA ILE A 43 12.25 -10.00 -5.56
C ILE A 43 12.35 -9.83 -7.07
N GLU A 44 11.58 -8.92 -7.62
CA GLU A 44 11.76 -8.39 -8.97
C GLU A 44 11.89 -6.88 -8.81
N ALA A 45 12.99 -6.33 -9.30
CA ALA A 45 13.27 -4.91 -9.22
C ALA A 45 14.04 -4.48 -10.47
N ASP A 46 13.61 -3.38 -11.09
CA ASP A 46 14.34 -2.74 -12.18
C ASP A 46 14.68 -1.29 -11.81
N ASN A 47 15.95 -1.02 -11.55
CA ASN A 47 16.49 0.29 -11.23
C ASN A 47 15.81 0.97 -10.02
N HIS A 48 15.60 0.20 -8.95
CA HIS A 48 15.06 0.71 -7.68
C HIS A 48 16.15 0.90 -6.62
N SER A 49 15.93 1.86 -5.74
CA SER A 49 16.75 2.10 -4.55
C SER A 49 16.85 0.85 -3.69
N LEU A 50 18.07 0.52 -3.25
CA LEU A 50 18.32 -0.61 -2.35
C LEU A 50 17.61 -0.43 -1.01
N ASP A 51 17.59 0.79 -0.47
CA ASP A 51 16.81 1.18 0.72
C ASP A 51 15.34 0.80 0.57
N LEU A 52 14.71 1.13 -0.56
CA LEU A 52 13.30 0.84 -0.81
C LEU A 52 13.03 -0.68 -0.84
N ILE A 53 13.88 -1.45 -1.52
CA ILE A 53 13.76 -2.91 -1.60
C ILE A 53 13.90 -3.53 -0.20
N LEU A 54 14.95 -3.15 0.52
CA LEU A 54 15.20 -3.63 1.89
C LEU A 54 14.08 -3.22 2.85
N GLY A 55 13.48 -2.04 2.66
CA GLY A 55 12.36 -1.57 3.46
C GLY A 55 11.11 -2.42 3.27
N GLN A 56 10.80 -2.80 2.03
CA GLN A 56 9.70 -3.73 1.75
C GLN A 56 9.97 -5.12 2.35
N ILE A 57 11.22 -5.59 2.27
CA ILE A 57 11.61 -6.87 2.89
C ILE A 57 11.44 -6.80 4.40
N ALA A 58 11.94 -5.75 5.06
CA ALA A 58 11.83 -5.57 6.51
C ALA A 58 10.35 -5.56 6.96
N LEU A 59 9.50 -4.79 6.28
CA LEU A 59 8.06 -4.72 6.58
C LEU A 59 7.32 -6.07 6.40
N GLN A 60 7.68 -6.85 5.38
CA GLN A 60 7.02 -8.14 5.12
C GLN A 60 7.54 -9.27 6.01
N THR A 61 8.81 -9.23 6.40
CA THR A 61 9.47 -10.31 7.14
C THR A 61 9.58 -10.08 8.64
N GLY A 62 9.41 -8.83 9.10
CA GLY A 62 9.64 -8.42 10.49
C GLY A 62 11.13 -8.37 10.88
N MET A 63 12.04 -8.29 9.90
CA MET A 63 13.47 -8.25 10.16
C MET A 63 13.97 -6.82 10.43
N ASP A 64 14.87 -6.69 11.41
CA ASP A 64 15.59 -5.45 11.68
C ASP A 64 16.69 -5.20 10.64
N ILE A 65 16.38 -4.43 9.61
CA ILE A 65 17.35 -4.09 8.56
C ILE A 65 17.88 -2.67 8.79
N SER A 66 19.20 -2.55 8.88
CA SER A 66 19.91 -1.28 8.96
C SER A 66 20.98 -1.18 7.88
N MET A 67 21.15 0.01 7.33
CA MET A 67 22.04 0.27 6.20
C MET A 67 22.83 1.56 6.41
N SER A 68 24.10 1.54 6.02
CA SER A 68 24.89 2.77 5.90
C SER A 68 24.39 3.56 4.67
N PRO A 69 24.21 4.89 4.77
CA PRO A 69 23.87 5.74 3.63
C PRO A 69 24.85 5.62 2.45
N LEU A 70 26.10 5.21 2.71
CA LEU A 70 27.12 5.02 1.67
C LEU A 70 26.98 3.69 0.90
N ALA A 71 26.16 2.77 1.39
CA ALA A 71 25.85 1.52 0.69
C ALA A 71 24.72 1.70 -0.35
N GLU A 72 23.95 2.80 -0.23
CA GLU A 72 22.77 3.07 -1.03
C GLU A 72 23.10 3.20 -2.52
N ARG A 73 22.27 2.58 -3.35
CA ARG A 73 22.38 2.58 -4.81
C ARG A 73 21.10 2.04 -5.44
N ASN A 74 20.91 2.33 -6.71
CA ASN A 74 19.89 1.64 -7.49
C ASN A 74 20.38 0.27 -7.92
N VAL A 75 19.47 -0.71 -7.91
CA VAL A 75 19.73 -2.08 -8.33
C VAL A 75 18.63 -2.58 -9.28
N SER A 76 19.03 -3.34 -10.29
CA SER A 76 18.15 -4.14 -11.13
C SER A 76 18.48 -5.60 -10.89
N LEU A 77 17.54 -6.37 -10.34
CA LEU A 77 17.74 -7.78 -10.01
C LEU A 77 16.43 -8.57 -10.02
N SER A 78 16.58 -9.86 -10.31
CA SER A 78 15.51 -10.84 -10.21
C SER A 78 15.99 -12.00 -9.32
N VAL A 79 15.28 -12.20 -8.21
CA VAL A 79 15.48 -13.27 -7.25
C VAL A 79 14.22 -14.13 -7.28
N PRO A 80 14.28 -15.36 -7.82
CA PRO A 80 13.16 -16.28 -7.76
C PRO A 80 12.87 -16.66 -6.31
N ALA A 81 11.66 -17.15 -6.03
CA ALA A 81 11.27 -17.60 -4.70
C ALA A 81 12.29 -18.60 -4.12
N MET A 82 12.99 -18.18 -3.06
CA MET A 82 14.02 -18.98 -2.40
C MET A 82 14.08 -18.65 -0.91
N PRO A 83 14.70 -19.50 -0.06
CA PRO A 83 14.76 -19.25 1.38
C PRO A 83 15.28 -17.86 1.71
N LEU A 84 14.63 -17.16 2.65
CA LEU A 84 14.87 -15.75 2.99
C LEU A 84 16.36 -15.43 3.15
N LYS A 85 17.07 -16.25 3.92
CA LYS A 85 18.52 -16.13 4.11
C LYS A 85 19.28 -16.14 2.78
N ASN A 86 18.93 -17.02 1.86
CA ASN A 86 19.61 -17.14 0.57
C ASN A 86 19.25 -15.99 -0.36
N ALA A 87 17.98 -15.55 -0.36
CA ALA A 87 17.52 -14.39 -1.10
C ALA A 87 18.26 -13.11 -0.66
N LEU A 88 18.38 -12.88 0.65
CA LEU A 88 19.12 -11.73 1.21
C LEU A 88 20.61 -11.76 0.83
N LYS A 89 21.24 -12.94 0.89
CA LYS A 89 22.63 -13.10 0.45
C LYS A 89 22.78 -12.78 -1.04
N LYS A 90 21.87 -13.27 -1.87
CA LYS A 90 21.87 -12.99 -3.32
C LYS A 90 21.68 -11.51 -3.59
N LEU A 91 20.68 -10.88 -2.96
CA LEU A 91 20.41 -9.44 -3.03
C LEU A 91 21.69 -8.63 -2.75
N THR A 92 22.37 -8.89 -1.64
CA THR A 92 23.59 -8.14 -1.29
C THR A 92 24.79 -8.41 -2.19
N LYS A 93 24.92 -9.64 -2.70
CA LYS A 93 25.98 -9.99 -3.64
C LYS A 93 25.79 -9.25 -4.97
N ASP A 94 24.56 -9.27 -5.48
CA ASP A 94 24.21 -8.64 -6.75
C ASP A 94 24.21 -7.11 -6.62
N SER A 95 23.94 -6.57 -5.43
CA SER A 95 24.08 -5.14 -5.13
C SER A 95 25.51 -4.70 -4.82
N HIS A 96 26.50 -5.60 -4.80
CA HIS A 96 27.88 -5.32 -4.39
C HIS A 96 27.97 -4.62 -3.02
N ALA A 97 27.20 -5.09 -2.04
CA ALA A 97 27.25 -4.60 -0.66
C ALA A 97 27.84 -5.66 0.27
N SER A 98 28.52 -5.21 1.32
CA SER A 98 28.91 -6.06 2.44
C SER A 98 27.71 -6.22 3.39
N TYR A 99 27.59 -7.36 4.07
CA TYR A 99 26.49 -7.58 5.00
C TYR A 99 26.87 -8.40 6.22
N MET A 100 26.07 -8.25 7.28
CA MET A 100 26.11 -9.06 8.49
C MET A 100 24.68 -9.47 8.84
N LEU A 101 24.44 -10.77 8.99
CA LEU A 101 23.14 -11.28 9.45
C LEU A 101 23.16 -11.41 10.98
N ILE A 102 22.06 -10.99 11.60
CA ILE A 102 21.81 -11.12 13.03
C ILE A 102 20.82 -12.26 13.20
N TYR A 103 21.16 -13.20 14.08
CA TYR A 103 20.35 -14.39 14.35
C TYR A 103 19.71 -14.30 15.73
N GLY A 104 18.45 -14.73 15.81
CA GLY A 104 17.74 -15.02 17.04
C GLY A 104 17.36 -16.49 17.10
N HIS A 105 16.58 -16.87 18.11
CA HIS A 105 16.09 -18.23 18.26
C HIS A 105 14.62 -18.29 17.89
N SER A 106 14.22 -19.37 17.22
CA SER A 106 12.82 -19.71 17.05
C SER A 106 12.30 -20.45 18.29
N ALA A 107 10.98 -20.70 18.37
CA ALA A 107 10.35 -21.42 19.46
C ALA A 107 10.90 -22.86 19.55
N ASP A 108 11.29 -23.41 18.41
CA ASP A 108 12.00 -24.70 18.27
C ASP A 108 13.51 -24.64 18.56
N MET A 109 14.03 -23.53 19.10
CA MET A 109 15.48 -23.29 19.30
C MET A 109 16.33 -23.29 18.01
N LYS A 110 15.69 -23.19 16.83
CA LYS A 110 16.40 -23.05 15.55
C LYS A 110 16.88 -21.62 15.34
N LEU A 111 18.07 -21.45 14.78
CA LEU A 111 18.59 -20.12 14.43
C LEU A 111 17.81 -19.53 13.25
N VAL A 112 17.17 -18.39 13.48
CA VAL A 112 16.41 -17.65 12.46
C VAL A 112 17.01 -16.27 12.25
N PRO A 113 17.08 -15.76 11.01
CA PRO A 113 17.52 -14.40 10.77
C PRO A 113 16.47 -13.42 11.31
N ILE A 114 16.87 -12.58 12.27
CA ILE A 114 16.03 -11.54 12.87
C ILE A 114 16.42 -10.14 12.40
N GLY A 115 17.60 -9.99 11.82
CA GLY A 115 18.07 -8.70 11.32
C GLY A 115 19.24 -8.79 10.36
N MET A 116 19.56 -7.66 9.75
CA MET A 116 20.61 -7.53 8.74
C MET A 116 21.23 -6.14 8.79
N LYS A 117 22.55 -6.07 8.80
CA LYS A 117 23.32 -4.82 8.66
C LYS A 117 23.97 -4.79 7.29
N ILE A 118 23.80 -3.69 6.56
CA ILE A 118 24.32 -3.48 5.20
C ILE A 118 25.38 -2.39 5.22
N PHE A 119 26.53 -2.69 4.62
CA PHE A 119 27.71 -1.83 4.58
C PHE A 119 28.18 -1.60 3.14
N PRO A 120 28.94 -0.52 2.90
CA PRO A 120 29.67 -0.34 1.65
C PRO A 120 30.61 -1.53 1.40
N GLN A 121 30.86 -1.84 0.13
CA GLN A 121 31.71 -2.96 -0.26
C GLN A 121 33.09 -2.88 0.41
N GLY A 122 33.52 -3.99 1.00
CA GLY A 122 34.83 -4.08 1.67
C GLY A 122 34.88 -3.47 3.08
N SER A 123 33.76 -2.94 3.60
CA SER A 123 33.64 -2.49 4.98
C SER A 123 32.71 -3.39 5.80
N PHE A 124 32.99 -3.51 7.09
CA PHE A 124 32.19 -4.28 8.06
C PHE A 124 32.00 -3.59 9.41
N ALA A 125 32.60 -2.41 9.58
CA ALA A 125 32.57 -1.67 10.84
C ALA A 125 32.34 -0.19 10.53
N GLN A 126 31.08 0.23 10.61
CA GLN A 126 30.70 1.64 10.54
C GLN A 126 29.64 1.93 11.60
N ASN A 127 29.76 3.11 12.23
CA ASN A 127 28.85 3.58 13.28
C ASN A 127 27.65 4.36 12.72
N ASP A 128 27.52 4.46 11.39
CA ASP A 128 26.51 5.28 10.70
C ASP A 128 25.32 4.48 10.15
N LEU A 129 25.15 3.24 10.60
CA LEU A 129 24.01 2.40 10.23
C LEU A 129 22.70 3.05 10.68
N LYS A 130 21.79 3.25 9.75
CA LYS A 130 20.44 3.74 10.00
C LYS A 130 19.43 2.62 9.75
N PRO A 131 18.37 2.49 10.56
CA PRO A 131 17.30 1.55 10.25
C PRO A 131 16.64 1.96 8.93
N VAL A 132 16.46 1.00 8.04
CA VAL A 132 15.77 1.21 6.75
C VAL A 132 14.30 1.49 6.98
N VAL A 133 13.71 0.84 7.98
CA VAL A 133 12.33 1.06 8.43
C VAL A 133 12.36 1.59 9.86
N PRO A 134 11.75 2.76 10.14
CA PRO A 134 11.58 3.23 11.52
C PRO A 134 10.80 2.18 12.32
N VAL A 135 11.32 1.84 13.51
CA VAL A 135 10.77 0.79 14.38
C VAL A 135 9.27 1.02 14.65
N GLU A 136 8.86 2.28 14.75
CA GLU A 136 7.48 2.65 15.06
C GLU A 136 6.53 2.40 13.88
N LEU A 137 7.01 2.56 12.64
CA LEU A 137 6.21 2.24 11.45
C LEU A 137 6.00 0.73 11.33
N GLU A 138 7.01 -0.05 11.67
CA GLU A 138 6.93 -1.51 11.71
C GLU A 138 5.97 -1.97 12.81
N ALA A 139 6.10 -1.45 14.03
CA ALA A 139 5.21 -1.74 15.14
C ALA A 139 3.73 -1.48 14.81
N MET A 140 3.45 -0.39 14.07
CA MET A 140 2.11 -0.07 13.59
C MET A 140 1.60 -1.05 12.56
N THR A 141 2.47 -1.49 11.65
CA THR A 141 2.13 -2.46 10.60
C THR A 141 1.80 -3.81 11.24
N GLN A 142 2.61 -4.26 12.19
CA GLN A 142 2.37 -5.49 12.96
C GLN A 142 1.09 -5.40 13.79
N THR A 143 0.86 -4.28 14.48
CA THR A 143 -0.37 -4.07 15.27
C THR A 143 -1.60 -4.03 14.37
N LYS A 144 -1.52 -3.40 13.20
CA LYS A 144 -2.62 -3.40 12.24
C LYS A 144 -2.93 -4.80 11.73
N MET A 145 -1.91 -5.61 11.45
CA MET A 145 -2.09 -7.02 11.08
C MET A 145 -2.80 -7.78 12.21
N ALA A 146 -2.36 -7.62 13.46
CA ALA A 146 -3.01 -8.22 14.62
C ALA A 146 -4.46 -7.74 14.83
N LEU A 147 -4.75 -6.44 14.64
CA LEU A 147 -6.09 -5.85 14.82
C LEU A 147 -7.05 -6.11 13.66
N SER A 148 -6.54 -6.35 12.45
CA SER A 148 -7.38 -6.74 11.30
C SER A 148 -7.95 -8.14 11.44
N LEU A 149 -7.48 -8.91 12.43
CA LEU A 149 -8.07 -10.16 12.87
C LEU A 149 -9.23 -9.84 13.80
N GLN A 150 -10.39 -9.55 13.23
CA GLN A 150 -11.61 -9.68 14.02
C GLN A 150 -11.77 -11.17 14.37
N PRO A 151 -11.91 -11.53 15.67
CA PRO A 151 -12.04 -12.92 16.11
C PRO A 151 -13.28 -13.65 15.57
N GLU A 152 -14.22 -12.96 14.91
CA GLU A 152 -15.56 -13.49 14.67
C GLU A 152 -15.79 -14.17 13.32
N GLN A 153 -14.80 -14.32 12.44
CA GLN A 153 -15.05 -14.86 11.09
C GLN A 153 -14.14 -15.98 10.57
N ASP A 154 -13.15 -16.46 11.32
CA ASP A 154 -12.23 -17.49 10.81
C ASP A 154 -12.03 -18.64 11.83
N LEU A 155 -13.13 -19.36 12.13
CA LEU A 155 -13.13 -20.59 12.95
C LEU A 155 -12.74 -21.86 12.17
N SER A 156 -12.22 -21.73 10.94
CA SER A 156 -11.96 -22.87 10.04
C SER A 156 -10.53 -22.95 9.51
N ARG A 157 -9.54 -22.38 10.20
CA ARG A 157 -8.12 -22.43 9.81
C ARG A 157 -7.22 -22.92 10.93
N GLU A 158 -7.38 -24.18 11.34
CA GLU A 158 -6.47 -24.85 12.30
C GLU A 158 -5.04 -25.01 11.75
N ASP A 159 -4.82 -24.89 10.43
CA ASP A 159 -3.48 -25.00 9.83
C ASP A 159 -2.75 -23.65 9.63
N SER A 160 -3.36 -22.50 9.99
CA SER A 160 -2.75 -21.17 9.74
C SER A 160 -1.94 -20.59 10.92
N ASP A 161 -1.97 -21.28 12.07
CA ASP A 161 -1.41 -20.76 13.32
C ASP A 161 0.13 -20.82 13.38
N ASP A 162 0.78 -21.65 12.55
CA ASP A 162 2.25 -21.77 12.51
C ASP A 162 2.93 -20.63 11.69
N ILE A 163 2.17 -19.98 10.82
CA ILE A 163 2.68 -19.16 9.71
C ILE A 163 2.88 -17.69 10.09
N ARG A 164 1.90 -17.09 10.78
CA ARG A 164 2.04 -15.73 11.34
C ARG A 164 2.99 -15.71 12.53
N ASN A 165 3.27 -16.88 13.09
CA ASN A 165 4.15 -17.06 14.23
C ASN A 165 5.57 -16.59 13.89
N LEU A 166 6.12 -16.84 12.69
CA LEU A 166 7.51 -16.47 12.40
C LEU A 166 7.78 -14.96 12.29
N VAL A 167 6.90 -14.21 11.62
CA VAL A 167 7.05 -12.74 11.51
C VAL A 167 6.84 -12.10 12.88
N GLN A 168 5.80 -12.55 13.61
CA GLN A 168 5.53 -12.09 14.97
C GLN A 168 6.64 -12.48 15.94
N GLN A 169 7.22 -13.66 15.78
CA GLN A 169 8.35 -14.15 16.57
C GLN A 169 9.59 -13.29 16.33
N ARG A 170 9.98 -13.01 15.07
CA ARG A 170 11.11 -12.12 14.79
C ARG A 170 10.91 -10.75 15.43
N TRP A 171 9.69 -10.23 15.36
CA TRP A 171 9.34 -8.97 16.01
C TRP A 171 9.44 -9.05 17.54
N GLN A 172 8.94 -10.11 18.17
CA GLN A 172 9.03 -10.34 19.62
C GLN A 172 10.48 -10.49 20.07
N GLU A 173 11.27 -11.33 19.42
CA GLU A 173 12.71 -11.51 19.69
C GLU A 173 13.47 -10.18 19.58
N ARG A 174 13.11 -9.35 18.61
CA ARG A 174 13.68 -8.02 18.47
C ARG A 174 13.29 -7.12 19.65
N LEU A 175 12.01 -7.11 20.04
CA LEU A 175 11.54 -6.35 21.20
C LEU A 175 12.24 -6.81 22.48
N GLU A 176 12.49 -8.10 22.67
CA GLU A 176 13.22 -8.62 23.84
C GLU A 176 14.65 -8.09 23.91
N GLN A 177 15.29 -7.86 22.76
CA GLN A 177 16.64 -7.28 22.66
C GLN A 177 16.66 -5.76 22.79
N MET A 178 15.51 -5.08 22.77
CA MET A 178 15.45 -3.61 22.92
C MET A 178 15.50 -3.17 24.38
N PRO A 179 16.12 -2.00 24.68
CA PRO A 179 16.01 -1.36 25.98
C PRO A 179 14.55 -1.08 26.34
N GLU A 180 14.19 -1.27 27.62
CA GLU A 180 12.83 -1.15 28.13
C GLU A 180 12.18 0.21 27.79
N GLU A 181 12.90 1.31 28.02
CA GLU A 181 12.45 2.68 27.71
C GLU A 181 12.01 2.85 26.24
N LYS A 182 12.70 2.17 25.30
CA LYS A 182 12.34 2.23 23.88
C LYS A 182 11.08 1.44 23.59
N ARG A 183 10.88 0.29 24.26
CA ARG A 183 9.68 -0.55 24.10
C ARG A 183 8.44 0.20 24.54
N GLU A 184 8.47 0.80 25.73
CA GLU A 184 7.36 1.58 26.26
C GLU A 184 7.00 2.76 25.35
N MET A 185 7.99 3.45 24.79
CA MET A 185 7.76 4.55 23.84
C MET A 185 7.05 4.07 22.57
N ILE A 186 7.44 2.92 22.04
CA ILE A 186 6.81 2.32 20.85
C ILE A 186 5.37 1.95 21.16
N GLU A 187 5.13 1.26 22.28
CA GLU A 187 3.79 0.86 22.72
C GLU A 187 2.87 2.07 22.89
N LEU A 188 3.34 3.12 23.58
CA LEU A 188 2.58 4.35 23.76
C LEU A 188 2.22 5.01 22.42
N ARG A 189 3.16 5.09 21.47
CA ARG A 189 2.92 5.69 20.16
C ARG A 189 1.93 4.86 19.33
N VAL A 190 2.00 3.54 19.41
CA VAL A 190 1.05 2.63 18.77
C VAL A 190 -0.36 2.83 19.35
N LEU A 191 -0.49 2.90 20.67
CA LEU A 191 -1.77 3.15 21.35
C LEU A 191 -2.38 4.50 20.93
N GLN A 192 -1.59 5.58 20.97
CA GLN A 192 -2.05 6.92 20.56
C GLN A 192 -2.54 6.94 19.10
N GLN A 193 -1.86 6.24 18.19
CA GLN A 193 -2.32 6.13 16.82
C GLN A 193 -3.60 5.31 16.68
N ALA A 194 -3.71 4.20 17.41
CA ALA A 194 -4.91 3.37 17.42
C ALA A 194 -6.13 4.18 17.89
N GLU A 195 -6.00 4.97 18.95
CA GLU A 195 -7.03 5.89 19.45
C GLU A 195 -7.41 6.93 18.40
N ARG A 196 -6.45 7.63 17.79
CA ARG A 196 -6.70 8.59 16.71
C ARG A 196 -7.47 7.97 15.54
N GLN A 197 -7.17 6.71 15.20
CA GLN A 197 -7.89 6.00 14.15
C GLN A 197 -9.32 5.63 14.58
N ARG A 198 -9.52 5.20 15.83
CA ARG A 198 -10.85 4.93 16.40
C ARG A 198 -11.72 6.18 16.39
N GLU A 199 -11.21 7.31 16.87
CA GLU A 199 -11.93 8.59 16.85
C GLU A 199 -12.30 9.02 15.42
N LYS A 200 -11.37 8.89 14.46
CA LYS A 200 -11.65 9.20 13.05
C LYS A 200 -12.75 8.31 12.49
N ARG A 201 -12.79 7.03 12.84
CA ARG A 201 -13.85 6.09 12.42
C ARG A 201 -15.19 6.46 13.05
N GLN A 202 -15.22 6.76 14.35
CA GLN A 202 -16.43 7.22 15.04
C GLN A 202 -17.00 8.49 14.38
N LYS A 203 -16.16 9.50 14.16
CA LYS A 203 -16.59 10.75 13.49
C LYS A 203 -17.12 10.53 12.06
N ARG A 204 -16.57 9.55 11.33
CA ARG A 204 -17.08 9.19 10.00
C ARG A 204 -18.43 8.49 10.09
N ALA A 205 -18.58 7.54 11.01
CA ALA A 205 -19.82 6.84 11.26
C ALA A 205 -20.94 7.80 11.69
N GLU A 206 -20.65 8.74 12.61
CA GLU A 206 -21.59 9.78 13.04
C GLU A 206 -22.04 10.67 11.87
N LYS A 207 -21.11 11.12 11.02
CA LYS A 207 -21.43 11.91 9.83
C LYS A 207 -22.29 11.13 8.84
N GLU A 208 -21.97 9.86 8.63
CA GLU A 208 -22.74 8.98 7.75
C GLU A 208 -24.16 8.77 8.27
N GLU A 209 -24.31 8.58 9.59
CA GLU A 209 -25.61 8.48 10.24
C GLU A 209 -26.41 9.77 10.11
N GLN A 210 -25.80 10.94 10.35
CA GLN A 210 -26.45 12.24 10.18
C GLN A 210 -26.92 12.47 8.74
N LEU A 211 -26.08 12.14 7.75
CA LEU A 211 -26.45 12.23 6.34
C LEU A 211 -27.58 11.26 5.98
N ALA A 212 -27.57 10.04 6.52
CA ALA A 212 -28.63 9.06 6.34
C ALA A 212 -29.95 9.55 6.94
N GLN A 213 -29.93 10.10 8.16
CA GLN A 213 -31.09 10.68 8.82
C GLN A 213 -31.65 11.88 8.04
N GLN A 214 -30.79 12.79 7.57
CA GLN A 214 -31.19 13.94 6.77
C GLN A 214 -31.83 13.51 5.44
N LYS A 215 -31.22 12.54 4.75
CA LYS A 215 -31.76 11.96 3.51
C LYS A 215 -33.13 11.32 3.75
N ALA A 216 -33.28 10.52 4.81
CA ALA A 216 -34.54 9.89 5.17
C ALA A 216 -35.64 10.93 5.47
N LEU A 217 -35.30 12.02 6.15
CA LEU A 217 -36.24 13.12 6.43
C LEU A 217 -36.68 13.85 5.16
N LEU A 218 -35.74 14.14 4.25
CA LEU A 218 -36.06 14.75 2.97
C LEU A 218 -36.93 13.85 2.10
N ASP A 219 -36.66 12.55 2.08
CA ASP A 219 -37.46 11.56 1.35
C ASP A 219 -38.88 11.45 1.92
N ARG A 220 -39.03 11.46 3.25
CA ARG A 220 -40.35 11.53 3.90
C ARG A 220 -41.12 12.80 3.50
N LYS A 221 -40.47 13.97 3.53
CA LYS A 221 -41.08 15.24 3.11
C LYS A 221 -41.48 15.25 1.64
N ARG A 222 -40.68 14.65 0.76
CA ARG A 222 -40.99 14.51 -0.67
C ARG A 222 -42.22 13.65 -0.90
N LYS A 223 -42.26 12.45 -0.28
CA LYS A 223 -43.42 11.54 -0.38
C LYS A 223 -44.71 12.19 0.13
N ALA A 224 -44.66 12.85 1.29
CA ALA A 224 -45.82 13.56 1.84
C ALA A 224 -46.33 14.67 0.90
N LYS A 225 -45.44 15.45 0.29
CA LYS A 225 -45.83 16.46 -0.71
C LYS A 225 -46.43 15.86 -1.97
N GLU A 226 -45.91 14.72 -2.44
CA GLU A 226 -46.46 14.01 -3.59
C GLU A 226 -47.86 13.46 -3.30
N GLU A 227 -48.08 12.89 -2.12
CA GLU A 227 -49.40 12.44 -1.65
C GLU A 227 -50.40 13.60 -1.54
N GLN A 228 -49.97 14.75 -0.98
CA GLN A 228 -50.80 15.96 -0.93
C GLN A 228 -51.17 16.47 -2.32
N LEU A 229 -50.21 16.53 -3.25
CA LEU A 229 -50.46 16.95 -4.63
C LEU A 229 -51.42 15.99 -5.33
N ARG A 230 -51.23 14.68 -5.13
CA ARG A 230 -52.12 13.64 -5.67
C ARG A 230 -53.55 13.77 -5.15
N ALA A 231 -53.72 14.11 -3.86
CA ALA A 231 -55.04 14.29 -3.25
C ALA A 231 -55.74 15.59 -3.68
N HIS A 232 -55.02 16.72 -3.76
CA HIS A 232 -55.63 18.03 -4.04
C HIS A 232 -55.71 18.36 -5.54
N ASN A 233 -54.76 17.89 -6.36
CA ASN A 233 -54.71 18.17 -7.79
C ASN A 233 -54.17 16.97 -8.58
N PRO A 234 -55.00 15.94 -8.83
CA PRO A 234 -54.58 14.70 -9.47
C PRO A 234 -54.12 14.91 -10.93
N ILE A 235 -54.74 15.85 -11.67
CA ILE A 235 -54.36 16.14 -13.06
C ILE A 235 -52.94 16.70 -13.12
N GLN A 236 -52.60 17.66 -12.25
CA GLN A 236 -51.25 18.23 -12.20
C GLN A 236 -50.21 17.19 -11.76
N TYR A 237 -50.57 16.28 -10.84
CA TYR A 237 -49.72 15.17 -10.43
C TYR A 237 -49.39 14.23 -11.61
N GLU A 238 -50.39 13.83 -12.40
CA GLU A 238 -50.17 12.97 -13.57
C GLU A 238 -49.33 13.65 -14.65
N GLN A 239 -49.57 14.93 -14.96
CA GLN A 239 -48.75 15.69 -15.90
C GLN A 239 -47.28 15.73 -15.45
N LYS A 240 -47.03 15.99 -14.17
CA LYS A 240 -45.67 16.01 -13.61
C LYS A 240 -45.01 14.63 -13.68
N LYS A 241 -45.76 13.56 -13.44
CA LYS A 241 -45.28 12.18 -13.56
C LYS A 241 -44.90 11.83 -15.01
N GLN A 242 -45.70 12.25 -15.99
CA GLN A 242 -45.39 12.10 -17.42
C GLN A 242 -44.14 12.88 -17.82
N GLN A 243 -43.99 14.13 -17.37
CA GLN A 243 -42.80 14.94 -17.62
C GLN A 243 -41.53 14.31 -17.03
N GLN A 244 -41.61 13.76 -15.80
CA GLN A 244 -40.49 13.04 -15.19
C GLN A 244 -40.10 11.81 -15.99
N LYS A 245 -41.07 11.01 -16.44
CA LYS A 245 -40.81 9.82 -17.27
C LYS A 245 -40.12 10.19 -18.58
N ALA A 246 -40.63 11.20 -19.29
CA ALA A 246 -40.05 11.68 -20.53
C ALA A 246 -38.62 12.22 -20.34
N LYS A 247 -38.36 12.93 -19.23
CA LYS A 247 -37.01 13.39 -18.88
C LYS A 247 -36.07 12.20 -18.64
N LEU A 248 -36.52 11.20 -17.89
CA LEU A 248 -35.71 10.02 -17.55
C LEU A 248 -35.37 9.17 -18.79
N GLU A 249 -36.31 9.06 -19.74
CA GLU A 249 -36.05 8.45 -21.04
C GLU A 249 -35.02 9.24 -21.84
N ARG A 250 -35.14 10.57 -21.92
CA ARG A 250 -34.16 11.43 -22.58
C ARG A 250 -32.77 11.33 -21.95
N ASP A 251 -32.69 11.33 -20.61
CA ASP A 251 -31.42 11.20 -19.88
C ASP A 251 -30.77 9.83 -20.12
N LYS A 252 -31.57 8.76 -20.24
CA LYS A 252 -31.09 7.42 -20.63
C LYS A 252 -30.57 7.39 -22.07
N GLU A 253 -31.31 7.97 -23.01
CA GLU A 253 -30.89 8.08 -24.41
C GLU A 253 -29.55 8.80 -24.52
N LEU A 254 -29.40 9.93 -23.82
CA LEU A 254 -28.13 10.66 -23.74
C LEU A 254 -27.02 9.80 -23.14
N PHE A 255 -27.29 9.09 -22.03
CA PHE A 255 -26.30 8.20 -21.42
C PHE A 255 -25.78 7.13 -22.40
N TYR A 256 -26.68 6.49 -23.17
CA TYR A 256 -26.30 5.48 -24.17
C TYR A 256 -25.64 6.08 -25.41
N GLN A 257 -26.00 7.31 -25.80
CA GLN A 257 -25.33 8.03 -26.88
C GLN A 257 -23.85 8.30 -26.56
N TYR A 258 -23.54 8.64 -25.31
CA TYR A 258 -22.17 8.90 -24.86
C TYR A 258 -21.43 7.66 -24.35
N ASN A 259 -22.14 6.59 -23.99
CA ASN A 259 -21.58 5.31 -23.53
C ASN A 259 -22.30 4.14 -24.23
N PRO A 260 -22.03 3.90 -25.52
CA PRO A 260 -22.64 2.78 -26.23
C PRO A 260 -22.22 1.45 -25.58
N PRO A 261 -23.15 0.50 -25.38
CA PRO A 261 -22.81 -0.82 -24.89
C PRO A 261 -21.81 -1.48 -25.87
N LYS A 262 -20.76 -2.09 -25.32
CA LYS A 262 -19.77 -2.88 -26.08
C LYS A 262 -20.37 -4.17 -26.61
#